data_AF-A0A372MA09-F1
#
_entry.id   AF-A0A372MA09-F1
#
_cell.length_a   1.000
_cell.length_b   1.000
_cell.length_c   1.000
_cell.angle_alpha   90.00
_cell.angle_beta   90.00
_cell.angle_gamma   90.00
#
_symmetry.space_group_name_H-M   'P 1'
#
loop_
_entity.id
_entity.type
_entity.pdbx_description
1 polymer ?
#
loop_
_entity_poly.entity_id
_entity_poly.type
_entity_poly.pdbx_seq_one_letter_code
_entity_poly.pdbx_strand_id
1 'polypeptide(L)'
;MQEDAVLDGADVFAGICRACDLPMLNRVDPYGDLILTSQDMPELLADIDVVVGAGVAEAERSVLAAVRALAQRCVEESSLELHLEGD
;
A
#
# COMPACT_ATOMS: atom_id res chain seq x y z
N MET A 1 10.26 1.88 -19.71
CA MET A 1 9.87 2.00 -18.31
C MET A 1 9.27 0.67 -17.91
N GLN A 2 9.68 0.12 -16.78
CA GLN A 2 9.08 -1.09 -16.23
C GLN A 2 8.17 -0.60 -15.10
N GLU A 3 6.87 -0.77 -15.29
CA GLU A 3 5.83 -0.43 -14.32
C GLU A 3 5.40 -1.76 -13.69
N ASP A 4 5.57 -1.89 -12.38
CA ASP A 4 5.09 -3.04 -11.63
C ASP A 4 3.75 -2.66 -10.98
N ALA A 5 2.70 -3.40 -11.32
CA ALA A 5 1.35 -3.15 -10.86
C ALA A 5 0.82 -4.31 -10.01
N VAL A 6 0.09 -4.00 -8.96
CA VAL A 6 -0.64 -4.94 -8.12
C VAL A 6 -2.12 -4.57 -8.20
N LEU A 7 -2.96 -5.50 -8.68
CA LEU A 7 -4.39 -5.28 -8.79
C LEU A 7 -5.09 -5.64 -7.47
N ASP A 8 -5.91 -4.73 -6.95
CA ASP A 8 -6.78 -4.98 -5.80
C ASP A 8 -8.12 -5.59 -6.24
N GLY A 9 -8.08 -6.75 -6.91
CA GLY A 9 -9.23 -7.29 -7.65
C GLY A 9 -10.46 -7.67 -6.81
N ALA A 10 -10.41 -7.60 -5.49
CA ALA A 10 -11.53 -7.87 -4.60
C ALA A 10 -11.73 -6.76 -3.54
N ASP A 11 -11.24 -5.54 -3.82
CA ASP A 11 -11.28 -4.38 -2.93
C ASP A 11 -10.72 -4.67 -1.53
N VAL A 12 -9.75 -5.58 -1.44
CA VAL A 12 -9.21 -6.05 -0.16
C VAL A 12 -8.32 -4.97 0.43
N PHE A 13 -7.41 -4.40 -0.37
CA PHE A 13 -6.56 -3.30 0.06
C PHE A 13 -7.38 -2.05 0.36
N ALA A 14 -8.35 -1.70 -0.50
CA ALA A 14 -9.29 -0.61 -0.25
C ALA A 14 -10.09 -0.82 1.05
N GLY A 15 -10.51 -2.06 1.32
CA GLY A 15 -11.18 -2.44 2.57
C GLY A 15 -10.31 -2.25 3.80
N ILE A 16 -9.04 -2.66 3.73
CA ILE A 16 -8.06 -2.46 4.81
C ILE A 16 -7.84 -0.96 5.06
N CYS A 17 -7.62 -0.16 4.02
CA CYS A 17 -7.39 1.28 4.13
C CYS A 17 -8.55 2.00 4.82
N ARG A 18 -9.79 1.59 4.52
CA ARG A 18 -11.00 2.12 5.18
C ARG A 18 -11.17 1.66 6.63
N ALA A 19 -10.68 0.48 6.97
CA ALA A 19 -10.85 -0.13 8.28
C ALA A 19 -9.76 0.28 9.29
N CYS A 20 -8.59 0.72 8.81
CA CYS A 20 -7.45 1.08 9.65
C CYS A 20 -7.33 2.60 9.81
N ASP A 21 -7.28 3.06 11.06
CA ASP A 21 -7.03 4.48 11.38
C ASP A 21 -5.52 4.73 11.50
N LEU A 22 -4.77 4.37 10.44
CA LEU A 22 -3.32 4.51 10.38
C LEU A 22 -2.92 5.64 9.42
N PRO A 23 -1.87 6.42 9.72
CA PRO A 23 -1.58 7.68 9.03
C PRO A 23 -1.50 7.61 7.51
N MET A 24 -0.80 6.64 6.93
CA MET A 24 -0.66 6.51 5.47
C MET A 24 -1.83 5.75 4.87
N LEU A 25 -2.31 4.69 5.52
CA LEU A 25 -3.44 3.93 4.99
C LEU A 25 -4.74 4.74 4.96
N ASN A 26 -4.96 5.65 5.91
CA ASN A 26 -6.13 6.54 5.95
C ASN A 26 -6.05 7.67 4.89
N ARG A 27 -4.87 7.90 4.28
CA ARG A 27 -4.75 8.84 3.15
C ARG A 27 -5.18 8.21 1.82
N VAL A 28 -5.22 6.88 1.74
CA VAL A 28 -5.60 6.17 0.53
C VAL A 28 -7.11 6.35 0.31
N ASP A 29 -7.46 7.02 -0.78
CA ASP A 29 -8.83 7.15 -1.24
C ASP A 29 -9.11 6.09 -2.31
N PRO A 30 -10.01 5.12 -2.10
CA PRO A 30 -10.31 4.11 -3.13
C PRO A 30 -10.93 4.66 -4.42
N TYR A 31 -11.38 5.92 -4.42
CA TYR A 31 -11.95 6.61 -5.58
C TYR A 31 -11.05 7.73 -6.11
N GLY A 32 -9.83 7.86 -5.57
CA GLY A 32 -8.92 8.94 -5.91
C GLY A 32 -7.49 8.45 -6.04
N ASP A 33 -6.73 9.12 -6.89
CA ASP A 33 -5.33 8.76 -7.07
C ASP A 33 -4.47 9.34 -5.95
N LEU A 34 -3.56 8.53 -5.42
CA LEU A 34 -2.56 8.94 -4.46
C LEU A 34 -1.17 8.53 -4.93
N ILE A 35 -0.30 9.52 -5.09
CA ILE A 35 1.11 9.31 -5.43
C ILE A 35 1.93 9.42 -4.14
N LEU A 36 2.67 8.36 -3.82
CA LEU A 36 3.59 8.29 -2.69
C LEU A 36 5.03 8.28 -3.20
N THR A 37 5.88 9.08 -2.57
CA THR A 37 7.30 9.19 -2.91
C THR A 37 8.14 8.31 -1.99
N SER A 38 9.43 8.15 -2.32
CA SER A 38 10.39 7.45 -1.46
C SER A 38 10.43 7.95 0.00
N GLN A 39 10.02 9.20 0.26
CA GLN A 39 9.93 9.77 1.62
C GLN A 39 8.74 9.24 2.42
N ASP A 40 7.64 8.87 1.75
CA ASP A 40 6.42 8.34 2.38
C ASP A 40 6.54 6.83 2.67
N MET A 41 7.42 6.12 1.96
CA MET A 41 7.54 4.66 2.04
C MET A 41 7.85 4.11 3.44
N PRO A 42 8.73 4.69 4.26
CA PRO A 42 8.99 4.18 5.60
C PRO A 42 7.74 4.18 6.49
N GLU A 43 6.88 5.20 6.34
CA GLU A 43 5.63 5.31 7.09
C GLU A 43 4.59 4.31 6.58
N LEU A 44 4.46 4.17 5.25
CA LEU A 44 3.60 3.14 4.64
C LEU A 44 3.99 1.72 5.08
N LEU A 45 5.29 1.40 5.09
CA LEU A 45 5.79 0.11 5.54
C LEU A 45 5.47 -0.15 7.02
N ALA A 46 5.60 0.87 7.86
CA ALA A 46 5.25 0.77 9.28
C ALA A 46 3.75 0.47 9.47
N ASP A 47 2.88 1.16 8.73
CA ASP A 47 1.44 0.91 8.77
C ASP A 47 1.10 -0.51 8.34
N ILE A 48 1.68 -0.99 7.23
CA ILE A 48 1.48 -2.36 6.75
C ILE A 48 1.92 -3.39 7.79
N ASP A 49 3.09 -3.20 8.40
CA ASP A 49 3.61 -4.13 9.41
C ASP A 49 2.71 -4.16 10.67
N VAL A 50 2.10 -3.02 11.06
CA VAL A 50 1.09 -2.95 12.13
C VAL A 50 -0.15 -3.78 11.78
N VAL A 51 -0.69 -3.60 10.56
CA VAL A 51 -1.89 -4.33 10.12
C VAL A 51 -1.61 -5.83 10.06
N VAL A 52 -0.49 -6.25 9.48
CA VAL A 52 -0.10 -7.67 9.43
C VAL A 52 0.05 -8.26 10.83
N GLY A 53 0.68 -7.50 11.75
CA GLY A 53 0.86 -7.89 13.14
C GLY A 53 -0.45 -8.03 13.94
N ALA A 54 -1.49 -7.29 13.57
CA ALA A 54 -2.82 -7.35 14.19
C ALA A 54 -3.61 -8.63 13.86
N GLY A 55 -3.15 -9.42 12.88
CA GLY A 55 -3.77 -10.69 12.52
C GLY A 55 -4.85 -10.55 11.44
N VAL A 56 -4.40 -10.36 10.20
CA VAL A 56 -5.25 -10.32 8.99
C VAL A 56 -5.50 -11.70 8.38
N ALA A 57 -6.56 -11.79 7.57
CA ALA A 57 -6.86 -12.95 6.75
C ALA A 57 -5.76 -13.22 5.70
N GLU A 58 -5.74 -14.42 5.13
CA GLU A 58 -4.70 -14.79 4.14
C GLU A 58 -4.76 -13.93 2.87
N ALA A 59 -5.96 -13.58 2.40
CA ALA A 59 -6.14 -12.70 1.25
C ALA A 59 -5.58 -11.28 1.51
N GLU A 60 -5.91 -10.71 2.66
CA GLU A 60 -5.39 -9.41 3.13
C GLU A 60 -3.87 -9.46 3.28
N ARG A 61 -3.32 -10.53 3.85
CA ARG A 61 -1.87 -10.71 3.97
C ARG A 61 -1.19 -10.75 2.60
N SER A 62 -1.79 -11.42 1.63
CA SER A 62 -1.21 -11.54 0.29
C SER A 62 -1.17 -10.20 -0.44
N VAL A 63 -2.23 -9.38 -0.35
CA VAL A 63 -2.24 -8.06 -0.98
C VAL A 63 -1.28 -7.10 -0.27
N LEU A 64 -1.25 -7.10 1.06
CA LEU A 64 -0.33 -6.29 1.85
C LEU A 64 1.14 -6.66 1.57
N ALA A 65 1.45 -7.94 1.38
CA ALA A 65 2.80 -8.38 1.02
C ALA A 65 3.23 -7.85 -0.36
N ALA A 66 2.30 -7.82 -1.32
CA ALA A 66 2.57 -7.29 -2.66
C ALA A 66 2.80 -5.76 -2.62
N VAL A 67 1.94 -5.01 -1.92
CA VAL A 67 2.11 -3.56 -1.72
C VAL A 67 3.43 -3.25 -0.98
N ARG A 68 3.74 -4.01 0.08
CA ARG A 68 4.99 -3.90 0.84
C ARG A 68 6.22 -4.10 -0.07
N ALA A 69 6.17 -5.04 -1.00
CA ALA A 69 7.27 -5.27 -1.93
C ALA A 69 7.50 -4.09 -2.89
N LEU A 70 6.43 -3.46 -3.39
CA LEU A 70 6.53 -2.25 -4.20
C LEU A 70 7.09 -1.07 -3.40
N ALA A 71 6.58 -0.86 -2.18
CA ALA A 71 7.05 0.19 -1.29
C ALA A 71 8.54 0.02 -0.93
N GLN A 72 8.98 -1.22 -0.68
CA GLN A 72 10.38 -1.52 -0.41
C GLN A 72 11.31 -1.15 -1.57
N ARG A 73 10.87 -1.37 -2.82
CA ARG A 73 11.64 -0.96 -4.00
C ARG A 73 11.73 0.56 -4.11
N CYS A 74 10.66 1.28 -3.77
CA CYS A 74 10.68 2.75 -3.75
C CYS A 74 11.60 3.32 -2.65
N VAL A 75 11.86 2.56 -1.56
CA VAL A 75 12.91 2.91 -0.58
C VAL A 75 14.30 2.73 -1.18
N GLU A 76 14.53 1.63 -1.90
CA GLU A 76 15.83 1.30 -2.49
C GLU A 76 16.20 2.20 -3.67
N GLU A 77 15.21 2.62 -4.44
CA GLU A 77 15.37 3.47 -5.62
C GLU A 77 14.52 4.73 -5.49
N SER A 78 15.15 5.81 -5.01
CA SER A 78 14.46 7.06 -4.63
C SER A 78 13.82 7.85 -5.77
N SER A 79 14.10 7.47 -7.03
CA SER A 79 13.46 8.02 -8.23
C SER A 79 12.15 7.34 -8.59
N LEU A 80 11.76 6.26 -7.88
CA LEU A 80 10.48 5.61 -8.06
C LEU A 80 9.39 6.28 -7.21
N GLU A 81 8.16 6.14 -7.70
CA GLU A 81 6.95 6.57 -7.02
C GLU A 81 5.99 5.38 -6.98
N LEU A 82 5.20 5.27 -5.91
CA LEU A 82 4.08 4.34 -5.83
C LEU A 82 2.81 5.09 -6.15
N HIS A 83 2.11 4.63 -7.18
CA HIS A 83 0.83 5.21 -7.60
C HIS A 83 -0.27 4.27 -7.11
N LEU A 84 -1.16 4.79 -6.28
CA LEU A 84 -2.37 4.12 -5.84
C LEU A 84 -3.52 4.71 -6.65
N GLU A 85 -3.98 3.96 -7.64
CA GLU A 85 -5.03 4.39 -8.57
C GLU A 85 -6.39 3.90 -8.08
N GLY A 86 -7.36 4.81 -7.98
CA GLY A 86 -8.75 4.49 -7.67
C GLY A 86 -9.55 4.09 -8.92
N ASP A 87 -10.74 3.53 -8.73
CA ASP A 87 -11.69 3.19 -9.82
C ASP A 87 -12.54 4.39 -10.29
#